data_AF-A0A2V8PZR5-F1
#
_entry.id   AF-A0A2V8PZR5-F1
#
_cell.length_a   1.000
_cell.length_b   1.000
_cell.length_c   1.000
_cell.angle_alpha   90.00
_cell.angle_beta   90.00
_cell.angle_gamma   90.00
#
_symmetry.space_group_name_H-M   'P 1'
#
loop_
_entity.id
_entity.type
_entity.pdbx_description
1 polymer ?
#
loop_
_entity_poly.entity_id
_entity_poly.type
_entity_poly.pdbx_seq_one_letter_code
_entity_poly.pdbx_strand_id
1 'polypeptide(L)' 'FTSGQAVDLVSHFEGEERTAHRFTVVPYDIPPGCAATYFPETNVLVPVNHVAERSNTPASKSVVISIKPITKD' A
#
# COMPACT_ATOMS: atom_id res chain seq x y z
N PHE A 1 -6.77 -13.76 -1.74
CA PHE A 1 -7.35 -13.21 -0.49
C PHE A 1 -8.86 -13.17 -0.63
N THR A 2 -9.61 -13.32 0.46
CA THR A 2 -11.09 -13.31 0.46
C THR A 2 -11.63 -12.06 1.18
N SER A 3 -12.87 -11.69 0.89
CA SER A 3 -13.55 -10.60 1.63
C SER A 3 -13.49 -10.84 3.14
N GLY A 4 -13.16 -9.79 3.90
CA GLY A 4 -13.04 -9.85 5.36
C GLY A 4 -11.71 -10.43 5.87
N GLN A 5 -10.86 -10.98 5.01
CA GLN A 5 -9.55 -11.49 5.42
C GLN A 5 -8.63 -10.33 5.84
N ALA A 6 -7.94 -10.48 6.97
CA ALA A 6 -6.86 -9.58 7.37
C ALA A 6 -5.57 -9.87 6.58
N VAL A 7 -4.91 -8.83 6.11
CA VAL A 7 -3.68 -8.88 5.30
C VAL A 7 -2.70 -7.79 5.71
N ASP A 8 -1.43 -8.00 5.42
CA ASP A 8 -0.41 -6.96 5.47
C ASP A 8 -0.16 -6.42 4.05
N LEU A 9 0.01 -5.11 3.94
CA LEU A 9 0.41 -4.44 2.70
C LEU A 9 1.88 -4.07 2.80
N VAL A 10 2.66 -4.40 1.77
CA VAL A 10 4.11 -4.10 1.74
C VAL A 10 4.39 -3.25 0.52
N SER A 11 4.91 -2.04 0.70
CA SER A 11 5.40 -1.22 -0.42
C SER A 11 6.86 -1.47 -0.71
N HIS A 12 7.24 -1.25 -1.98
CA HIS A 12 8.59 -1.48 -2.49
C HIS A 12 9.11 -0.22 -3.16
N PHE A 13 10.23 0.31 -2.67
CA PHE A 13 10.87 1.47 -3.29
C PHE A 13 12.38 1.45 -3.06
N GLU A 14 13.17 1.52 -4.12
CA GLU A 14 14.65 1.58 -4.07
C GLU A 14 15.30 0.49 -3.18
N GLY A 15 14.72 -0.71 -3.16
CA GLY A 15 15.21 -1.84 -2.35
C GLY A 15 14.75 -1.82 -0.88
N GLU A 16 13.97 -0.82 -0.47
CA GLU A 16 13.36 -0.74 0.84
C GLU A 16 11.92 -1.27 0.83
N GLU A 17 11.57 -2.06 1.84
CA GLU A 17 10.20 -2.48 2.12
C GLU A 17 9.62 -1.67 3.30
N ARG A 18 8.34 -1.29 3.21
CA ARG A 18 7.57 -0.72 4.32
C ARG A 18 6.27 -1.47 4.46
N THR A 19 5.88 -1.81 5.69
CA THR A 19 4.69 -2.63 5.95
C THR A 19 3.60 -1.84 6.66
N ALA A 20 2.39 -1.93 6.14
CA ALA A 20 1.16 -1.51 6.82
C ALA A 20 0.41 -2.78 7.25
N HIS A 21 0.24 -2.94 8.56
CA HIS A 21 -0.22 -4.20 9.15
C HIS A 21 -1.74 -4.27 9.29
N ARG A 22 -2.28 -5.49 9.14
CA ARG A 22 -3.66 -5.86 9.54
C ARG A 22 -4.79 -5.02 8.89
N PHE A 23 -4.80 -4.96 7.56
CA PHE A 23 -5.88 -4.37 6.77
C PHE A 23 -6.93 -5.41 6.36
N THR A 24 -8.20 -5.00 6.33
CA THR A 24 -9.31 -5.88 5.90
C THR A 24 -9.50 -5.80 4.39
N VAL A 25 -9.54 -6.95 3.73
CA VAL A 25 -9.84 -7.05 2.30
C VAL A 25 -11.32 -6.77 2.04
N VAL A 26 -11.62 -5.75 1.25
CA VAL A 26 -12.96 -5.41 0.77
C VAL A 26 -12.97 -5.47 -0.75
N PRO A 27 -13.75 -6.36 -1.38
CA PRO A 27 -13.91 -6.37 -2.82
C PRO A 27 -14.48 -5.04 -3.32
N TYR A 28 -13.89 -4.47 -4.36
CA TYR A 28 -14.35 -3.23 -4.97
C TYR A 28 -14.11 -3.28 -6.48
N ASP A 29 -14.95 -2.59 -7.24
CA ASP A 29 -14.80 -2.46 -8.69
C ASP A 29 -13.72 -1.42 -9.00
N ILE A 30 -12.46 -1.86 -9.00
CA ILE A 30 -11.27 -1.09 -9.38
C ILE A 30 -10.50 -1.84 -10.48
N PRO A 31 -9.70 -1.13 -11.30
CA PRO A 31 -8.88 -1.77 -12.32
C PRO A 31 -8.01 -2.92 -11.75
N PRO A 32 -7.93 -4.07 -12.44
CA PRO A 32 -7.08 -5.17 -12.01
C PRO A 32 -5.63 -4.72 -11.80
N GLY A 33 -5.02 -5.14 -10.69
CA GLY A 33 -3.66 -4.74 -10.30
C GLY A 33 -3.58 -3.46 -9.49
N CYS A 34 -4.69 -2.73 -9.30
CA CYS A 34 -4.77 -1.61 -8.38
C CYS A 34 -5.36 -2.04 -7.03
N ALA A 35 -5.10 -1.23 -6.00
CA ALA A 35 -5.75 -1.30 -4.69
C ALA A 35 -6.12 0.11 -4.24
N ALA A 36 -7.21 0.22 -3.48
CA ALA A 36 -7.57 1.45 -2.78
C ALA A 36 -7.50 1.20 -1.27
N THR A 37 -7.04 2.21 -0.54
CA THR A 37 -6.87 2.16 0.92
C THR A 37 -7.51 3.41 1.51
N TYR A 38 -7.91 3.32 2.78
CA TYR A 38 -8.36 4.50 3.51
C TYR A 38 -7.15 5.39 3.86
N PHE A 39 -7.37 6.70 3.76
CA PHE A 39 -6.42 7.72 4.14
C PHE A 39 -6.76 8.23 5.55
N PRO A 40 -5.78 8.37 6.46
CA PRO A 40 -4.32 8.33 6.25
C PRO A 40 -3.63 6.99 6.62
N GLU A 41 -4.38 5.91 6.80
CA GLU A 41 -3.93 4.67 7.47
C GLU A 41 -2.75 3.97 6.77
N THR A 42 -2.56 4.23 5.47
CA THR A 42 -1.48 3.64 4.66
C THR A 42 -0.38 4.62 4.28
N ASN A 43 -0.30 5.79 4.92
CA ASN A 43 0.79 6.74 4.69
C ASN A 43 2.17 6.13 4.94
N VAL A 44 2.27 5.14 5.84
CA VAL A 44 3.52 4.38 6.09
C VAL A 44 4.07 3.71 4.83
N LEU A 45 3.22 3.42 3.84
CA LEU A 45 3.63 2.81 2.57
C LEU A 45 4.27 3.81 1.61
N VAL A 46 4.11 5.12 1.82
CA VAL A 46 4.62 6.17 0.93
C VAL A 46 6.07 6.49 1.30
N PRO A 47 7.06 6.23 0.42
CA PRO A 47 8.44 6.62 0.66
C PRO A 47 8.57 8.15 0.62
N VAL A 48 9.28 8.73 1.60
CA VAL A 48 9.47 10.19 1.69
C VAL A 48 10.28 10.73 0.51
N ASN A 49 11.20 9.93 -0.03
CA ASN A 49 12.02 10.24 -1.19
C ASN A 49 11.33 9.97 -2.54
N HIS A 50 10.14 9.36 -2.55
CA HIS A 50 9.39 9.14 -3.78
C HIS A 50 8.49 10.35 -4.09
N VAL A 51 8.96 11.24 -4.96
CA VAL A 51 8.31 12.51 -5.27
C VAL A 51 8.07 12.67 -6.77
N ALA A 52 7.03 13.45 -7.11
CA ALA A 52 6.78 13.83 -8.49
C ALA A 52 7.83 14.83 -8.99
N GLU A 53 8.40 14.56 -10.16
CA GLU A 53 9.52 15.33 -10.76
C GLU A 53 9.27 16.85 -10.81
N ARG A 54 8.04 17.28 -11.12
CA ARG A 54 7.72 18.71 -11.33
C ARG A 54 7.38 19.47 -10.04
N SER A 55 6.64 18.85 -9.12
CA SER A 55 6.09 19.53 -7.94
C SER A 55 6.85 19.22 -6.66
N ASN A 56 7.70 18.20 -6.67
CA ASN A 56 8.36 17.67 -5.48
C ASN A 56 7.37 17.20 -4.38
N THR A 57 6.11 16.94 -4.74
CA THR A 57 5.10 16.40 -3.82
C THR A 57 5.23 14.88 -3.76
N PRO A 58 4.96 14.23 -2.60
CA PRO A 58 4.98 12.78 -2.50
C PRO A 58 4.11 12.10 -3.56
N ALA A 59 4.63 11.04 -4.18
CA ALA A 59 3.95 10.26 -5.21
C ALA A 59 2.90 9.29 -4.61
N SER A 60 2.07 9.75 -3.68
CA SER A 60 1.16 8.92 -2.87
C SER A 60 0.12 8.14 -3.69
N LYS A 61 -0.16 8.54 -4.93
CA LYS A 61 -1.09 7.84 -5.84
C LYS A 61 -0.42 6.77 -6.71
N SER A 62 0.89 6.58 -6.58
CA SER A 62 1.68 5.66 -7.40
C SER A 62 2.67 4.90 -6.51
N VAL A 63 2.16 4.03 -5.65
CA VAL A 63 2.97 3.18 -4.75
C VAL A 63 2.79 1.73 -5.15
N VAL A 64 3.89 1.04 -5.48
CA VAL A 64 3.88 -0.40 -5.79
C VAL A 64 3.78 -1.16 -4.48
N ILE A 65 2.80 -2.06 -4.38
CA ILE A 65 2.58 -2.87 -3.18
C ILE A 65 2.43 -4.36 -3.50
N SER A 66 2.78 -5.20 -2.52
CA SER A 66 2.39 -6.60 -2.45
C SER A 66 1.41 -6.79 -1.28
N ILE A 67 0.48 -7.72 -1.44
CA ILE A 67 -0.42 -8.14 -0.36
C ILE A 67 0.12 -9.47 0.19
N LYS A 68 0.32 -9.55 1.50
CA LYS A 68 0.79 -10.75 2.20
C LYS A 68 -0.24 -11.18 3.26
N PRO A 69 -0.35 -12.46 3.61
CA PRO A 69 -1.03 -12.87 4.85
C PRO A 69 -0.42 -12.13 6.05
N ILE A 70 -1.20 -11.95 7.12
CA ILE A 70 -0.69 -11.31 8.34
C ILE A 70 0.59 -11.98 8.83
N THR A 71 1.60 -11.18 9.14
CA THR A 71 2.78 -11.63 9.84
C THR A 71 2.40 -11.90 11.30
N LYS A 72 2.78 -13.04 11.86
CA LYS A 72 2.62 -13.28 13.29
C LYS A 72 3.76 -12.54 14.00
N ASP A 73 3.39 -11.56 14.83
CA ASP A 73 4.30 -11.02 15.85
C ASP A 73 4.65 -12.11 16.88
#